data_AF-A0A7S2UTG9-F1
#
_entry.id   AF-A0A7S2UTG9-F1
#
_cell.length_a   1.000
_cell.length_b   1.000
_cell.length_c   1.000
_cell.angle_alpha   90.00
_cell.angle_beta   90.00
_cell.angle_gamma   90.00
#
_symmetry.space_group_name_H-M   'P 1'
#
loop_
_entity.id
_entity.type
_entity.pdbx_description
1 polymer ?
#
loop_
_entity_poly.entity_id
_entity_poly.type
_entity_poly.pdbx_seq_one_letter_code
_entity_poly.pdbx_strand_id
1 'polypeptide(L)'
;VSMEFDPDEVKQNLLAVASDISMIPCNFIRCTFAGREILDMINVPKLPNAVNVDIAGGLSGGKGGFGAMLRATGKGANAKRTTDFAACRDLHGRRLRHVNNEIRLTKWVEEREAQAALGAKQKKGKGKKGGAY
;
A
#
# COMPACT_ATOMS: atom_id res chain seq x y z
N VAL A 1 -34.29 -35.14 -31.43
CA VAL A 1 -33.57 -34.20 -32.33
C VAL A 1 -32.46 -33.60 -31.52
N SER A 2 -31.25 -34.15 -31.61
CA SER A 2 -30.08 -33.54 -30.98
C SER A 2 -29.75 -32.31 -31.81
N MET A 3 -30.12 -31.13 -31.31
CA MET A 3 -29.67 -29.86 -31.90
C MET A 3 -28.18 -29.76 -31.58
N GLU A 4 -27.34 -30.11 -32.55
CA GLU A 4 -25.93 -29.78 -32.55
C GLU A 4 -25.82 -28.27 -32.77
N PHE A 5 -25.70 -27.52 -31.69
CA PHE A 5 -25.38 -26.09 -31.77
C PHE A 5 -23.88 -25.94 -32.00
N ASP A 6 -23.52 -25.14 -33.00
CA ASP A 6 -22.14 -24.74 -33.22
C ASP A 6 -21.65 -23.91 -32.02
N PRO A 7 -20.64 -24.37 -31.26
CA PRO A 7 -20.16 -23.68 -30.06
C PRO A 7 -19.68 -22.25 -30.33
N ASP A 8 -19.12 -22.00 -31.52
CA ASP A 8 -18.66 -20.68 -31.91
C ASP A 8 -19.84 -19.74 -32.12
N GLU A 9 -20.93 -20.23 -32.71
CA GLU A 9 -22.17 -19.48 -32.87
C GLU A 9 -22.78 -19.12 -31.50
N VAL A 10 -22.79 -20.06 -30.55
CA VAL A 10 -23.31 -19.81 -29.19
C VAL A 10 -22.46 -18.77 -28.46
N LYS A 11 -21.13 -18.83 -28.58
CA LYS A 11 -20.23 -17.84 -27.97
C LYS A 11 -20.45 -16.46 -28.57
N GLN A 12 -20.55 -16.35 -29.89
CA GLN A 12 -20.81 -15.08 -30.58
C GLN A 12 -22.16 -14.49 -30.18
N ASN A 13 -23.21 -15.31 -30.14
CA ASN A 13 -24.54 -14.88 -29.69
C ASN A 13 -24.52 -14.40 -28.24
N LEU A 14 -23.81 -15.09 -27.35
CA LEU A 14 -23.72 -14.71 -25.94
C LEU A 14 -22.95 -13.39 -25.77
N LEU A 15 -21.86 -13.19 -26.51
CA LEU A 15 -21.12 -11.92 -26.54
C LEU A 15 -21.94 -10.77 -27.13
N ALA A 16 -22.73 -11.03 -28.17
CA ALA A 16 -23.61 -10.04 -28.79
C ALA A 16 -24.72 -9.60 -27.82
N VAL A 17 -25.43 -10.56 -27.21
CA VAL A 17 -26.47 -10.27 -26.20
C VAL A 17 -25.87 -9.56 -24.99
N ALA A 18 -24.69 -9.98 -24.52
CA ALA A 18 -24.00 -9.31 -23.44
C ALA A 18 -23.61 -7.87 -23.80
N SER A 19 -23.14 -7.63 -25.03
CA SER A 19 -22.80 -6.31 -25.57
C SER A 19 -24.04 -5.40 -25.64
N ASP A 20 -25.16 -5.93 -26.13
CA ASP A 20 -26.41 -5.18 -26.24
C ASP A 20 -26.99 -4.81 -24.87
N ILE A 21 -26.91 -5.70 -23.88
CA ILE A 21 -27.40 -5.42 -22.53
C ILE A 21 -26.49 -4.44 -21.79
N SER A 22 -25.17 -4.64 -21.88
CA SER A 22 -24.19 -3.85 -21.11
C SER A 22 -23.80 -2.54 -21.78
N MET A 23 -24.11 -2.36 -23.07
CA MET A 23 -23.63 -1.25 -23.91
C MET A 23 -22.10 -1.14 -23.98
N ILE A 24 -21.42 -2.27 -23.80
CA ILE A 24 -19.96 -2.37 -23.84
C ILE A 24 -19.58 -3.14 -25.11
N PRO A 25 -18.62 -2.67 -25.92
CA PRO A 25 -18.15 -3.42 -27.08
C PRO A 25 -17.65 -4.81 -26.68
N CYS A 26 -17.94 -5.83 -27.49
CA CYS A 26 -17.57 -7.24 -27.23
C CYS A 26 -16.08 -7.45 -26.91
N ASN A 27 -15.19 -6.59 -27.43
CA ASN A 27 -13.74 -6.61 -27.13
C ASN A 27 -13.39 -6.33 -25.66
N PHE A 28 -14.33 -5.75 -24.90
CA PHE A 28 -14.18 -5.44 -23.47
C PHE A 28 -15.05 -6.35 -22.59
N ILE A 29 -15.60 -7.43 -23.14
CA ILE A 29 -16.48 -8.35 -22.42
C ILE A 29 -15.82 -9.72 -22.35
N ARG A 30 -15.91 -10.34 -21.18
CA ARG A 30 -15.53 -11.73 -20.94
C ARG A 30 -16.71 -12.47 -20.34
N CYS A 31 -16.97 -13.65 -20.88
CA CYS A 31 -18.01 -14.53 -20.36
C CYS A 31 -17.39 -15.71 -19.63
N THR A 32 -17.85 -15.96 -18.40
CA THR A 32 -17.37 -17.04 -17.55
C THR A 32 -18.52 -17.96 -17.13
N PHE A 33 -18.24 -19.26 -17.13
CA PHE A 33 -19.15 -20.29 -16.64
C PHE A 33 -18.41 -21.16 -15.60
N ALA A 34 -19.03 -21.36 -14.43
CA ALA A 34 -18.42 -22.11 -13.32
C ALA A 34 -16.97 -21.66 -12.98
N GLY A 35 -16.68 -20.36 -13.08
CA GLY A 35 -15.36 -19.78 -12.83
C GLY A 35 -14.32 -20.02 -13.93
N ARG A 36 -14.72 -20.58 -15.07
CA ARG A 36 -13.85 -20.78 -16.24
C ARG A 36 -14.32 -19.91 -17.40
N GLU A 37 -13.36 -19.38 -18.15
CA GLU A 37 -13.64 -18.60 -19.34
C GLU A 37 -14.19 -19.49 -20.47
N ILE A 38 -15.14 -18.96 -21.23
CA ILE A 38 -15.75 -19.64 -22.37
C ILE A 38 -14.86 -19.39 -23.60
N LEU A 39 -13.81 -20.21 -23.75
CA LEU A 39 -12.80 -20.14 -24.81
C LEU A 39 -13.05 -21.19 -25.91
N ASP A 40 -14.16 -21.06 -26.63
CA ASP A 40 -14.46 -21.74 -27.90
C ASP A 40 -15.07 -23.16 -27.87
N MET A 41 -14.75 -24.09 -26.95
CA MET A 41 -15.41 -25.42 -27.07
C MET A 41 -15.74 -26.20 -25.78
N ILE A 42 -15.06 -25.93 -24.66
CA ILE A 42 -15.08 -26.88 -23.53
C ILE A 42 -16.16 -26.57 -22.48
N ASN A 43 -16.55 -25.29 -22.32
CA ASN A 43 -17.35 -24.84 -21.17
C ASN A 43 -18.67 -24.18 -21.56
N VAL A 44 -19.21 -24.40 -22.75
CA VAL A 44 -20.54 -23.89 -23.09
C VAL A 44 -21.57 -24.69 -22.29
N PRO A 45 -22.30 -24.08 -21.34
CA PRO A 45 -23.26 -24.82 -20.54
C PRO A 45 -24.43 -25.31 -21.38
N LYS A 46 -24.72 -26.61 -21.32
CA LYS A 46 -26.00 -27.16 -21.79
C LYS A 46 -27.08 -26.78 -20.75
N LEU A 47 -28.16 -26.10 -21.19
CA LEU A 47 -29.16 -25.39 -20.36
C LEU A 47 -29.78 -26.20 -19.20
N PRO A 48 -30.28 -25.53 -18.13
CA PRO A 48 -30.27 -24.08 -17.86
C PRO A 48 -29.21 -23.72 -16.81
N ASN A 49 -28.10 -23.12 -17.24
CA ASN A 49 -27.07 -22.65 -16.31
C ASN A 49 -26.85 -21.15 -16.45
N ALA A 50 -26.57 -20.48 -15.32
CA ALA A 50 -26.23 -19.06 -15.31
C ALA A 50 -24.81 -18.84 -15.85
N VAL A 51 -24.67 -17.87 -16.77
CA VAL A 51 -23.39 -17.41 -17.30
C VAL A 51 -23.11 -16.03 -16.72
N ASN A 52 -21.88 -15.83 -16.21
CA ASN A 52 -21.45 -14.54 -15.70
C ASN A 52 -20.78 -13.75 -16.82
N VAL A 53 -21.05 -12.45 -16.85
CA VAL A 53 -20.50 -11.52 -17.83
C VAL A 53 -19.71 -10.46 -17.07
N ASP A 54 -18.41 -10.40 -17.32
CA ASP A 54 -17.47 -9.50 -16.68
C ASP A 54 -16.83 -8.57 -17.72
N ILE A 55 -16.47 -7.36 -17.28
CA ILE A 55 -15.72 -6.42 -18.13
C ILE A 55 -14.26 -6.87 -18.14
N ALA A 56 -13.73 -7.14 -19.33
CA ALA A 56 -12.33 -7.49 -19.55
C ALA A 56 -11.60 -6.39 -20.31
N GLY A 57 -10.29 -6.31 -20.10
CA GLY A 57 -9.47 -5.23 -20.65
C GLY A 57 -9.51 -3.99 -19.76
N GLY A 58 -8.33 -3.51 -19.38
CA GLY A 58 -8.24 -2.18 -18.78
C GLY A 58 -8.55 -1.12 -19.85
N LEU A 59 -9.06 0.03 -19.43
CA LEU A 59 -9.07 1.22 -20.29
C LEU A 59 -7.70 1.41 -20.95
N SER A 60 -7.69 1.73 -22.25
CA SER A 60 -6.49 2.08 -23.04
C SER A 60 -5.90 3.41 -22.58
N GLY A 61 -5.53 3.48 -21.31
CA GLY A 61 -5.01 4.65 -20.64
C GLY A 61 -3.85 4.22 -19.76
N GLY A 62 -2.68 4.79 -20.01
CA GLY A 62 -1.51 4.58 -19.16
C GLY A 62 -1.83 5.01 -17.75
N LYS A 63 -2.05 4.04 -16.84
CA LYS A 63 -2.26 4.23 -15.39
C LYS A 63 -1.05 4.89 -14.68
N GLY A 64 -0.12 5.49 -15.44
CA GLY A 64 1.13 6.09 -15.01
C GLY A 64 1.09 7.60 -14.81
N GLY A 65 -0.03 8.29 -15.08
CA GLY A 65 -0.14 9.74 -14.91
C GLY A 65 0.14 10.20 -13.46
N PHE A 66 -0.45 9.52 -12.48
CA PHE A 66 -0.22 9.83 -11.06
C PHE A 66 1.24 9.59 -10.65
N GLY A 67 1.83 8.46 -11.05
CA GLY A 67 3.24 8.17 -10.76
C GLY A 67 4.21 9.13 -11.46
N ALA A 68 3.90 9.58 -12.68
CA ALA A 68 4.67 10.60 -13.39
C ALA A 68 4.57 11.96 -12.70
N MET A 69 3.38 12.34 -12.25
CA MET A 69 3.13 13.55 -11.47
C MET A 69 3.93 13.54 -10.16
N LEU A 70 3.90 12.44 -9.40
CA LEU A 70 4.70 12.29 -8.18
C LEU A 70 6.20 12.42 -8.42
N ARG A 71 6.72 11.88 -9.52
CA ARG A 71 8.14 12.02 -9.90
C ARG A 71 8.49 13.44 -10.30
N ALA A 72 7.60 14.14 -11.00
CA ALA A 72 7.78 15.53 -11.37
C ALA A 72 7.78 16.46 -10.14
N THR A 73 6.83 16.26 -9.22
CA THR A 73 6.76 17.04 -7.98
C THR A 73 7.94 16.76 -7.05
N GLY A 74 8.42 15.52 -6.97
CA GLY A 74 9.57 15.14 -6.15
C GLY A 74 10.92 15.65 -6.67
N LYS A 75 11.03 15.99 -7.96
CA LYS A 75 12.24 16.53 -8.59
C LYS A 75 12.23 18.05 -8.77
N GLY A 76 11.19 18.75 -8.28
CA GLY A 76 11.12 20.21 -8.37
C GLY A 76 12.34 20.87 -7.72
N ALA A 77 12.82 21.98 -8.29
CA ALA A 77 14.05 22.68 -7.91
C ALA A 77 14.13 23.14 -6.42
N ASN A 78 13.02 23.05 -5.68
CA ASN A 78 12.91 23.39 -4.25
C ASN A 78 12.61 22.20 -3.33
N ALA A 79 12.65 20.96 -3.84
CA ALA A 79 12.47 19.76 -3.02
C ALA A 79 13.71 19.55 -2.13
N LYS A 80 13.67 20.08 -0.91
CA LYS A 80 14.75 19.91 0.06
C LYS A 80 14.89 18.42 0.39
N ARG A 81 16.11 17.89 0.27
CA ARG A 81 16.41 16.49 0.60
C ARG A 81 15.95 16.20 2.04
N THR A 82 15.05 15.25 2.20
CA THR A 82 14.60 14.80 3.52
C THR A 82 15.79 14.19 4.26
N THR A 83 16.15 14.77 5.40
CA THR A 83 17.19 14.25 6.31
C THR A 83 16.60 13.47 7.48
N ASP A 84 15.27 13.32 7.52
CA ASP A 84 14.59 12.51 8.53
C ASP A 84 14.58 11.03 8.14
N PHE A 85 15.36 10.24 8.89
CA PHE A 85 15.45 8.78 8.74
C PHE A 85 14.62 8.03 9.78
N ALA A 86 13.73 8.69 10.53
CA ALA A 86 12.96 8.07 11.61
C ALA A 86 12.07 6.90 11.15
N ALA A 87 11.67 6.89 9.87
CA ALA A 87 10.88 5.82 9.28
C ALA A 87 11.70 4.56 8.90
N CYS A 88 13.02 4.68 8.79
CA CYS A 88 13.90 3.55 8.45
C CYS A 88 13.93 2.52 9.59
N ARG A 89 14.27 1.27 9.25
CA ARG A 89 14.42 0.17 10.22
C ARG A 89 15.91 -0.16 10.45
N ASP A 90 16.25 -0.64 11.64
CA ASP A 90 17.56 -1.22 11.95
C ASP A 90 17.66 -2.68 11.45
N LEU A 91 18.83 -3.31 11.58
CA LEU A 91 19.07 -4.72 11.21
C LEU A 91 18.21 -5.71 12.02
N HIS A 92 17.70 -5.28 13.17
CA HIS A 92 16.80 -6.06 14.03
C HIS A 92 15.33 -5.80 13.70
N GLY A 93 15.06 -4.99 12.67
CA GLY A 93 13.72 -4.67 12.24
C GLY A 93 12.97 -3.69 13.16
N ARG A 94 13.60 -2.95 14.06
CA ARG A 94 12.96 -1.86 14.82
C ARG A 94 13.04 -0.55 14.04
N ARG A 95 12.03 0.32 14.14
CA ARG A 95 12.10 1.66 13.50
C ARG A 95 13.07 2.57 14.26
N LEU A 96 13.91 3.33 13.55
CA LEU A 96 14.90 4.25 14.12
C LEU A 96 14.26 5.30 15.05
N ARG A 97 13.00 5.67 14.82
CA ARG A 97 12.25 6.54 15.73
C ARG A 97 12.23 6.03 17.17
N HIS A 98 11.95 4.74 17.37
CA HIS A 98 11.84 4.16 18.70
C HIS A 98 13.20 4.11 19.39
N VAL A 99 14.22 3.64 18.65
CA VAL A 99 15.60 3.57 19.13
C VAL A 99 16.12 4.95 19.56
N ASN A 100 15.90 5.98 18.73
CA ASN A 100 16.32 7.34 19.06
C ASN A 100 15.56 7.90 20.28
N ASN A 101 14.29 7.56 20.45
CA ASN A 101 13.52 7.99 21.61
C ASN A 101 14.03 7.33 22.90
N GLU A 102 14.31 6.03 22.88
CA GLU A 102 14.92 5.30 24.00
C GLU A 102 16.27 5.94 24.39
N ILE A 103 17.15 6.19 23.41
CA ILE A 103 18.44 6.84 23.65
C ILE A 103 18.27 8.23 24.27
N ARG A 104 17.32 9.03 23.78
CA ARG A 104 17.04 10.37 24.33
C ARG A 104 16.53 10.30 25.76
N LEU A 105 15.67 9.34 26.06
CA LEU A 105 15.14 9.14 27.42
C LEU A 105 16.26 8.76 28.39
N THR A 106 17.11 7.80 28.03
CA THR A 106 18.25 7.39 28.86
C THR A 106 19.19 8.55 29.14
N LYS A 107 19.59 9.30 28.10
CA LYS A 107 20.46 10.49 28.26
C LYS A 107 19.85 11.55 29.16
N TRP A 108 18.53 11.77 29.04
CA TRP A 108 17.83 12.73 29.88
C TRP A 108 17.85 12.34 31.35
N VAL A 109 17.66 11.05 31.67
CA VAL A 109 17.75 10.54 33.05
C VAL A 109 19.16 10.71 33.60
N GLU A 110 20.18 10.29 32.85
CA GLU A 110 21.59 10.42 33.24
C GLU A 110 21.98 11.87 33.52
N GLU A 111 21.54 12.81 32.67
CA GLU A 111 21.81 14.23 32.86
C GLU A 111 21.10 14.81 34.10
N ARG A 112 19.87 14.37 34.40
CA ARG A 112 19.15 14.78 35.62
C ARG A 112 19.87 14.29 36.88
N GLU A 113 20.34 13.06 36.88
CA GLU A 113 21.08 12.48 38.01
C GLU A 113 22.42 13.18 38.23
N ALA A 114 23.16 13.46 37.15
CA ALA A 114 24.40 14.22 37.20
C ALA A 114 24.18 15.64 37.76
N GLN A 115 23.15 16.34 37.30
CA GLN A 115 22.78 17.66 37.82
C GLN A 115 22.41 17.61 39.31
N ALA A 116 21.65 16.59 39.75
CA ALA A 116 21.29 16.42 41.15
C ALA A 116 22.52 16.16 42.03
N ALA A 117 23.46 15.32 41.58
CA ALA A 117 24.70 15.03 42.30
C ALA A 117 25.62 16.25 42.42
N LEU A 118 25.74 17.05 41.35
CA LEU A 118 26.49 18.32 41.36
C LEU A 118 25.87 19.33 42.34
N GLY A 119 24.54 19.48 42.31
CA GLY A 119 23.81 20.33 43.25
C GLY A 119 23.98 19.90 44.71
N ALA A 120 24.01 18.59 44.99
CA ALA A 120 24.26 18.06 46.33
C ALA A 120 25.69 18.35 46.82
N LYS A 121 26.70 18.24 45.95
CA LYS A 121 28.09 18.59 46.28
C LYS A 121 28.25 20.10 46.56
N GLN A 122 27.59 20.96 45.79
CA GLN A 122 27.64 22.41 45.99
C GLN A 122 27.00 22.85 47.33
N LYS A 123 25.92 22.18 47.77
CA LYS A 123 25.30 22.42 49.08
C LYS A 123 26.21 22.02 50.25
N LYS A 124 26.94 20.90 50.16
CA LYS A 124 27.87 20.46 51.23
C LYS A 124 29.08 21.39 51.43
N GLY A 125 29.53 22.08 50.38
CA GLY A 125 30.66 23.02 50.46
C GLY A 125 30.34 24.34 51.16
N LYS A 126 29.07 24.80 51.11
CA LYS A 126 28.66 26.08 51.75
C LYS A 126 28.43 25.99 53.26
N GLY A 127 28.19 24.79 53.81
CA GLY A 127 27.90 24.61 55.24
C GLY A 127 29.10 24.56 56.19
N LYS A 128 30.34 24.58 55.69
CA LYS A 128 31.58 24.45 56.50
C LYS A 128 32.33 25.77 56.78
N LYS A 129 31.81 26.93 56.34
CA LYS A 129 32.41 28.25 56.62
C LYS A 129 31.52 29.05 57.58
N GLY A 130 31.58 28.75 58.87
CA GLY A 130 30.86 29.52 59.89
C GLY A 130 30.94 28.84 61.25
N GLY A 131 31.99 29.13 62.01
CA GLY A 131 32.13 28.64 63.39
C GLY A 131 33.57 28.59 63.85
N ALA A 132 34.15 29.76 64.12
CA ALA A 132 35.30 29.90 65.02
C ALA A 132 35.18 31.30 65.64
N TYR A 133 34.62 31.35 66.84
CA TYR A 133 34.77 32.44 67.80
C TYR A 133 35.60 31.90 68.96
#